data_AF-A0A944EZZ6-F1
#
_entry.id   AF-A0A944EZZ6-F1
#
_cell.length_a   1.000
_cell.length_b   1.000
_cell.length_c   1.000
_cell.angle_alpha   90.00
_cell.angle_beta   90.00
_cell.angle_gamma   90.00
#
_symmetry.space_group_name_H-M   'P 1'
#
loop_
_entity.id
_entity.type
_entity.pdbx_description
1 polymer ?
#
loop_
_entity_poly.entity_id
_entity_poly.type
_entity_poly.pdbx_seq_one_letter_code
_entity_poly.pdbx_strand_id
1 'polypeptide(L)'
;MAAACDSGRIADETQKALAAKGVGASAYDHISIVFPNKKAKCEYAGLGTVGGGKTWMPDEHFSIDALVHEFGHNLGYHHHKRLRCPDGDLGAGCKEDGVSHKSVMSGGGSAAGLTAPELIHNKWLAGDEVADVTESGTYKLRPLYGEGSGVRALRIPLGGKDKIVVEMRAKAGSLDGAIQGVHAHRVSADDYTRSALIDPTPGDGKAPDADAVKAGTELTDTARKVRVKVVASGRTEATVAVGLGGGAAGPAAVPDPANAPAPASAPEVPKTPGGPAAAAPAKTVAFKAPEAPPAPESGVRPGGGEQRLAETGGDASTWPLAVVGAAALLGGAAVLATLRRRRA
;
A
#
# COMPACT_ATOMS: atom_id res chain seq x y z
N MET A 1 -32.70 17.47 -13.01
CA MET A 1 -31.74 16.35 -13.03
C MET A 1 -30.54 16.78 -12.22
N ALA A 2 -30.14 16.01 -11.20
CA ALA A 2 -28.89 16.33 -10.49
C ALA A 2 -27.75 16.22 -11.49
N ALA A 3 -26.90 17.24 -11.58
CA ALA A 3 -25.72 17.17 -12.42
C ALA A 3 -24.85 16.01 -11.93
N ALA A 4 -24.39 15.17 -12.85
CA ALA A 4 -23.39 14.14 -12.57
C ALA A 4 -22.14 14.79 -11.95
N CYS A 5 -21.39 14.02 -11.15
CA CYS A 5 -20.12 14.45 -10.60
C CYS A 5 -19.21 15.01 -11.70
N ASP A 6 -18.67 16.20 -11.47
CA ASP A 6 -17.75 16.88 -12.38
C ASP A 6 -16.53 17.36 -11.58
N SER A 7 -15.56 16.48 -11.40
CA SER A 7 -14.32 16.76 -10.68
C SER A 7 -13.50 17.86 -11.36
N GLY A 8 -13.63 18.01 -12.69
CA GLY A 8 -13.01 19.10 -13.45
C GLY A 8 -13.55 20.46 -13.02
N ARG A 9 -14.88 20.61 -13.00
CA ARG A 9 -15.53 21.83 -12.52
C ARG A 9 -15.22 22.12 -11.05
N ILE A 10 -15.16 21.10 -10.19
CA ILE A 10 -14.75 21.28 -8.78
C ILE A 10 -13.33 21.88 -8.71
N ALA A 11 -12.39 21.39 -9.53
CA ALA A 11 -11.03 21.92 -9.58
C ALA A 11 -10.98 23.36 -10.11
N ASP A 12 -11.71 23.65 -11.19
CA ASP A 12 -11.74 24.99 -11.80
C ASP A 12 -12.31 26.05 -10.85
N GLU A 13 -13.44 25.74 -10.18
CA GLU A 13 -14.02 26.64 -9.18
C GLU A 13 -13.11 26.84 -7.97
N THR A 14 -12.37 25.79 -7.57
CA THR A 14 -11.37 25.90 -6.51
C THR A 14 -10.23 26.84 -6.92
N GLN A 15 -9.72 26.73 -8.15
CA GLN A 15 -8.67 27.61 -8.64
C GLN A 15 -9.14 29.07 -8.72
N LYS A 16 -10.38 29.33 -9.17
CA LYS A 16 -10.97 30.68 -9.15
C LYS A 16 -11.04 31.24 -7.73
N ALA A 17 -11.49 30.43 -6.77
CA ALA A 17 -11.58 30.84 -5.37
C ALA A 17 -10.20 31.12 -4.73
N LEU A 18 -9.16 30.35 -5.10
CA LEU A 18 -7.79 30.60 -4.67
C LEU A 18 -7.20 31.86 -5.31
N ALA A 19 -7.40 32.05 -6.61
CA ALA A 19 -6.94 33.24 -7.33
C ALA A 19 -7.53 34.53 -6.75
N ALA A 20 -8.82 34.52 -6.39
CA ALA A 20 -9.48 35.65 -5.71
C ALA A 20 -8.87 35.97 -4.33
N LYS A 21 -8.16 35.02 -3.72
CA LYS A 21 -7.40 35.19 -2.47
C LYS A 21 -5.91 35.50 -2.71
N GLY A 22 -5.51 35.72 -3.96
CA GLY A 22 -4.11 35.96 -4.33
C GLY A 22 -3.24 34.69 -4.34
N VAL A 23 -3.83 33.50 -4.25
CA VAL A 23 -3.11 32.23 -4.32
C VAL A 23 -3.14 31.72 -5.76
N GLY A 24 -2.04 31.92 -6.49
CA GLY A 24 -1.88 31.43 -7.86
C GLY A 24 -1.63 29.92 -7.93
N ALA A 25 -1.79 29.34 -9.13
CA ALA A 25 -1.55 27.90 -9.35
C ALA A 25 -0.09 27.48 -9.14
N SER A 26 0.87 28.41 -9.24
CA SER A 26 2.29 28.16 -8.97
C SER A 26 2.65 28.24 -7.48
N ALA A 27 1.70 28.52 -6.60
CA ALA A 27 1.94 28.65 -5.16
C ALA A 27 1.98 27.30 -4.43
N TYR A 28 1.64 26.21 -5.11
CA TYR A 28 1.60 24.86 -4.57
C TYR A 28 1.92 23.83 -5.65
N ASP A 29 2.53 22.72 -5.26
CA ASP A 29 2.75 21.56 -6.15
C ASP A 29 1.52 20.64 -6.17
N HIS A 30 0.78 20.60 -5.05
CA HIS A 30 -0.37 19.74 -4.84
C HIS A 30 -1.53 20.48 -4.17
N ILE A 31 -2.76 20.10 -4.52
CA ILE A 31 -3.99 20.62 -3.93
C ILE A 31 -4.95 19.48 -3.57
N SER A 32 -5.45 19.51 -2.34
CA SER A 32 -6.51 18.62 -1.88
C SER A 32 -7.79 19.42 -1.63
N ILE A 33 -8.84 19.04 -2.35
CA ILE A 33 -10.11 19.77 -2.40
C ILE A 33 -11.14 18.99 -1.60
N VAL A 34 -11.54 19.52 -0.44
CA VAL A 34 -12.68 18.99 0.33
C VAL A 34 -13.94 19.72 -0.13
N PHE A 35 -14.96 18.99 -0.57
CA PHE A 35 -16.16 19.58 -1.19
C PHE A 35 -17.47 18.96 -0.68
N PRO A 36 -18.58 19.73 -0.66
CA PRO A 36 -19.88 19.25 -0.20
C PRO A 36 -20.51 18.27 -1.21
N ASN A 37 -20.39 16.97 -0.98
CA ASN A 37 -20.79 15.97 -1.96
C ASN A 37 -22.31 15.80 -2.08
N LYS A 38 -23.07 16.23 -1.06
CA LYS A 38 -24.53 16.36 -1.17
C LYS A 38 -24.96 17.18 -2.39
N LYS A 39 -24.12 18.10 -2.88
CA LYS A 39 -24.34 18.92 -4.09
C LYS A 39 -23.68 18.32 -5.32
N ALA A 40 -22.47 17.77 -5.17
CA ALA A 40 -21.67 17.28 -6.29
C ALA A 40 -22.06 15.87 -6.78
N LYS A 41 -22.63 15.02 -5.91
CA LYS A 41 -23.11 13.67 -6.24
C LYS A 41 -22.03 12.79 -6.90
N CYS A 42 -20.84 12.79 -6.30
CA CYS A 42 -19.74 11.92 -6.64
C CYS A 42 -19.87 10.59 -5.89
N GLU A 43 -19.69 9.49 -6.60
CA GLU A 43 -19.86 8.12 -6.08
C GLU A 43 -18.55 7.57 -5.48
N TYR A 44 -17.41 8.21 -5.74
CA TYR A 44 -16.13 7.86 -5.12
C TYR A 44 -16.07 8.36 -3.67
N ALA A 45 -15.37 7.62 -2.80
CA ALA A 45 -15.03 8.05 -1.43
C ALA A 45 -13.81 8.99 -1.39
N GLY A 46 -12.98 8.94 -2.44
CA GLY A 46 -11.84 9.81 -2.68
C GLY A 46 -11.37 9.65 -4.13
N LEU A 47 -10.70 10.67 -4.65
CA LEU A 47 -10.13 10.65 -5.98
C LEU A 47 -8.78 11.38 -6.00
N GLY A 48 -7.78 10.77 -6.63
CA GLY A 48 -6.44 11.33 -6.79
C GLY A 48 -5.97 11.24 -8.24
N THR A 49 -5.14 12.21 -8.65
CA THR A 49 -4.48 12.14 -9.97
C THR A 49 -3.16 11.41 -9.85
N VAL A 50 -3.00 10.28 -10.54
CA VAL A 50 -1.75 9.51 -10.50
C VAL A 50 -0.61 10.27 -11.18
N GLY A 51 0.39 10.66 -10.39
CA GLY A 51 1.52 11.47 -10.84
C GLY A 51 1.14 12.92 -11.18
N GLY A 52 -0.04 13.36 -10.75
CA GLY A 52 -0.51 14.73 -10.86
C GLY A 52 -0.53 15.44 -9.50
N GLY A 53 -1.27 16.54 -9.42
CA GLY A 53 -1.26 17.42 -8.24
C GLY A 53 -2.61 17.61 -7.57
N LYS A 54 -3.63 16.78 -7.85
CA LYS A 54 -5.01 17.06 -7.42
C LYS A 54 -5.65 15.87 -6.74
N THR A 55 -6.26 16.17 -5.59
CA THR A 55 -7.07 15.27 -4.79
C THR A 55 -8.46 15.85 -4.59
N TRP A 56 -9.51 15.04 -4.68
CA TRP A 56 -10.90 15.40 -4.42
C TRP A 56 -11.44 14.52 -3.29
N MET A 57 -11.88 15.16 -2.21
CA MET A 57 -12.43 14.51 -1.03
C MET A 57 -13.88 14.97 -0.80
N PRO A 58 -14.87 14.08 -0.98
CA PRO A 58 -16.22 14.27 -0.45
C PRO A 58 -16.17 14.56 1.06
N ASP A 59 -16.91 15.57 1.53
CA ASP A 59 -16.89 15.99 2.92
C ASP A 59 -17.36 14.91 3.91
N GLU A 60 -18.29 14.05 3.51
CA GLU A 60 -18.79 12.93 4.31
C GLU A 60 -17.83 11.72 4.37
N HIS A 61 -16.87 11.63 3.43
CA HIS A 61 -15.86 10.56 3.38
C HIS A 61 -14.48 11.04 3.83
N PHE A 62 -14.35 12.31 4.20
CA PHE A 62 -13.09 12.87 4.63
C PHE A 62 -12.56 12.19 5.90
N SER A 63 -11.35 11.65 5.79
CA SER A 63 -10.52 11.21 6.90
C SER A 63 -9.06 11.50 6.55
N ILE A 64 -8.18 11.54 7.55
CA ILE A 64 -6.74 11.67 7.29
C ILE A 64 -6.22 10.47 6.50
N ASP A 65 -6.71 9.26 6.78
CA ASP A 65 -6.33 8.05 6.06
C ASP A 65 -6.68 8.16 4.56
N ALA A 66 -7.91 8.56 4.25
CA ALA A 66 -8.35 8.73 2.86
C ALA A 66 -7.59 9.88 2.18
N LEU A 67 -7.41 11.01 2.86
CA LEU A 67 -6.65 12.14 2.30
C LEU A 67 -5.21 11.75 1.95
N VAL A 68 -4.52 11.04 2.84
CA VAL A 68 -3.14 10.59 2.61
C VAL A 68 -3.07 9.56 1.50
N HIS A 69 -4.07 8.67 1.39
CA HIS A 69 -4.19 7.73 0.28
C HIS A 69 -4.31 8.47 -1.07
N GLU A 70 -5.27 9.39 -1.19
CA GLU A 70 -5.47 10.13 -2.43
C GLU A 70 -4.30 11.07 -2.76
N PHE A 71 -3.62 11.58 -1.74
CA PHE A 71 -2.36 12.32 -1.93
C PHE A 71 -1.23 11.40 -2.42
N GLY A 72 -1.21 10.14 -1.99
CA GLY A 72 -0.27 9.14 -2.50
C GLY A 72 -0.41 8.92 -4.01
N HIS A 73 -1.61 9.01 -4.58
CA HIS A 73 -1.78 9.02 -6.03
C HIS A 73 -1.06 10.21 -6.68
N ASN A 74 -1.14 11.41 -6.11
CA ASN A 74 -0.40 12.57 -6.62
C ASN A 74 1.11 12.34 -6.65
N LEU A 75 1.64 11.53 -5.72
CA LEU A 75 3.04 11.12 -5.70
C LEU A 75 3.40 10.03 -6.73
N GLY A 76 2.45 9.62 -7.58
CA GLY A 76 2.67 8.65 -8.65
C GLY A 76 2.25 7.22 -8.31
N TYR A 77 1.82 6.94 -7.08
CA TYR A 77 1.55 5.58 -6.63
C TYR A 77 0.21 5.04 -7.14
N HIS A 78 0.18 3.76 -7.51
CA HIS A 78 -1.05 3.02 -7.75
C HIS A 78 -1.50 2.32 -6.47
N HIS A 79 -2.71 1.76 -6.47
CA HIS A 79 -3.11 0.85 -5.40
C HIS A 79 -2.07 -0.27 -5.24
N HIS A 80 -1.55 -0.42 -4.03
CA HIS A 80 -0.53 -1.39 -3.72
C HIS A 80 -1.18 -2.76 -3.47
N LYS A 81 -0.78 -3.73 -4.30
CA LYS A 81 -1.41 -5.04 -4.40
C LYS A 81 -0.70 -6.08 -3.55
N ARG A 82 -1.31 -7.26 -3.45
CA ARG A 82 -0.71 -8.46 -2.85
C ARG A 82 -0.66 -9.59 -3.87
N LEU A 83 0.46 -10.30 -3.90
CA LEU A 83 0.70 -11.54 -4.63
C LEU A 83 0.82 -12.68 -3.63
N ARG A 84 -0.18 -13.56 -3.60
CA ARG A 84 -0.18 -14.83 -2.89
C ARG A 84 0.81 -15.77 -3.58
N CYS A 85 1.96 -16.01 -2.96
CA CYS A 85 3.02 -16.90 -3.43
C CYS A 85 3.26 -18.02 -2.40
N PRO A 86 2.38 -19.04 -2.32
CA PRO A 86 2.46 -20.08 -1.29
C PRO A 86 3.85 -20.71 -1.23
N ASP A 87 4.32 -20.97 0.00
CA ASP A 87 5.62 -21.59 0.27
C ASP A 87 6.83 -20.80 -0.27
N GLY A 88 6.63 -19.54 -0.66
CA GLY A 88 7.68 -18.66 -1.16
C GLY A 88 8.09 -18.93 -2.62
N ASP A 89 7.34 -19.73 -3.38
CA ASP A 89 7.61 -19.91 -4.82
C ASP A 89 7.20 -18.66 -5.61
N LEU A 90 8.18 -17.96 -6.15
CA LEU A 90 8.03 -16.72 -6.93
C LEU A 90 7.77 -16.97 -8.43
N GLY A 91 7.66 -18.24 -8.83
CA GLY A 91 7.36 -18.64 -10.20
C GLY A 91 5.93 -18.32 -10.63
N ALA A 92 5.41 -19.12 -11.56
CA ALA A 92 4.08 -18.90 -12.14
C ALA A 92 2.90 -19.11 -11.15
N GLY A 93 3.17 -19.62 -9.95
CA GLY A 93 2.16 -19.89 -8.92
C GLY A 93 1.66 -18.65 -8.17
N CYS A 94 2.38 -17.53 -8.24
CA CYS A 94 1.97 -16.30 -7.58
C CYS A 94 0.69 -15.71 -8.20
N LYS A 95 -0.32 -15.44 -7.38
CA LYS A 95 -1.60 -14.85 -7.82
C LYS A 95 -1.93 -13.58 -7.08
N GLU A 96 -2.45 -12.59 -7.80
CA GLU A 96 -3.00 -11.40 -7.17
C GLU A 96 -4.25 -11.75 -6.38
N ASP A 97 -4.33 -11.30 -5.12
CA ASP A 97 -5.45 -11.64 -4.22
C ASP A 97 -5.90 -10.46 -3.34
N GLY A 98 -5.83 -9.25 -3.87
CA GLY A 98 -6.32 -8.03 -3.22
C GLY A 98 -5.21 -7.09 -2.76
N VAL A 99 -5.40 -6.50 -1.59
CA VAL A 99 -4.52 -5.46 -1.03
C VAL A 99 -3.66 -5.99 0.11
N SER A 100 -2.53 -5.33 0.36
CA SER A 100 -1.56 -5.78 1.37
C SER A 100 -1.77 -5.20 2.77
N HIS A 101 -2.49 -4.08 2.94
CA HIS A 101 -2.56 -3.32 4.19
C HIS A 101 -1.19 -2.88 4.77
N LYS A 102 -0.10 -2.94 3.99
CA LYS A 102 1.28 -2.59 4.42
C LYS A 102 1.75 -1.20 4.00
N SER A 103 0.87 -0.48 3.34
CA SER A 103 1.05 0.91 2.94
C SER A 103 -0.28 1.64 2.95
N VAL A 104 -0.20 2.97 3.05
CA VAL A 104 -1.34 3.87 2.83
C VAL A 104 -2.07 3.55 1.51
N MET A 105 -1.35 3.09 0.47
CA MET A 105 -1.89 2.73 -0.84
C MET A 105 -2.58 1.36 -0.91
N SER A 106 -2.65 0.64 0.21
CA SER A 106 -3.21 -0.71 0.29
C SER A 106 -4.22 -0.89 1.44
N GLY A 107 -4.79 0.22 1.92
CA GLY A 107 -5.74 0.18 3.04
C GLY A 107 -5.09 -0.05 4.40
N GLY A 108 -3.81 0.29 4.57
CA GLY A 108 -3.12 0.27 5.87
C GLY A 108 -3.41 1.49 6.76
N GLY A 109 -4.03 2.54 6.20
CA GLY A 109 -4.24 3.82 6.87
C GLY A 109 -2.94 4.64 7.01
N SER A 110 -3.03 5.89 7.47
CA SER A 110 -1.90 6.83 7.53
C SER A 110 -0.78 6.40 8.47
N ALA A 111 -1.06 5.44 9.37
CA ALA A 111 -0.07 4.85 10.28
C ALA A 111 0.77 3.73 9.63
N ALA A 112 0.39 3.21 8.45
CA ALA A 112 1.09 2.10 7.79
C ALA A 112 2.34 2.51 7.00
N GLY A 113 2.72 3.79 6.99
CA GLY A 113 3.84 4.29 6.19
C GLY A 113 3.72 3.99 4.69
N LEU A 114 4.74 4.37 3.93
CA LEU A 114 5.02 3.88 2.58
C LEU A 114 5.94 2.65 2.63
N THR A 115 5.90 1.83 1.59
CA THR A 115 6.84 0.74 1.33
C THR A 115 8.15 1.25 0.74
N ALA A 116 9.21 0.45 0.80
CA ALA A 116 10.50 0.75 0.21
C ALA A 116 10.41 1.01 -1.30
N PRO A 117 9.65 0.26 -2.12
CA PRO A 117 9.42 0.64 -3.51
C PRO A 117 8.85 2.06 -3.70
N GLU A 118 7.84 2.44 -2.92
CA GLU A 118 7.23 3.78 -2.98
C GLU A 118 8.24 4.88 -2.58
N LEU A 119 9.06 4.63 -1.54
CA LEU A 119 10.11 5.54 -1.12
C LEU A 119 11.26 5.64 -2.15
N ILE A 120 11.61 4.52 -2.81
CA ILE A 120 12.61 4.47 -3.88
C ILE A 120 12.12 5.25 -5.10
N HIS A 121 10.84 5.12 -5.47
CA HIS A 121 10.24 5.87 -6.58
C HIS A 121 10.45 7.39 -6.41
N ASN A 122 10.19 7.90 -5.21
CA ASN A 122 10.35 9.31 -4.88
C ASN A 122 11.77 9.72 -4.47
N LYS A 123 12.72 8.79 -4.51
CA LYS A 123 14.12 9.00 -4.11
C LYS A 123 14.29 9.41 -2.65
N TRP A 124 13.30 9.13 -1.81
CA TRP A 124 13.36 9.33 -0.35
C TRP A 124 14.11 8.19 0.35
N LEU A 125 14.25 7.06 -0.33
CA LEU A 125 15.15 5.98 0.06
C LEU A 125 16.16 5.74 -1.09
N ALA A 126 17.41 6.14 -0.89
CA ALA A 126 18.44 6.16 -1.92
C ALA A 126 19.86 6.00 -1.31
N GLY A 127 20.88 5.93 -2.18
CA GLY A 127 22.28 5.81 -1.77
C GLY A 127 22.53 4.56 -0.92
N ASP A 128 23.35 4.71 0.12
CA ASP A 128 23.81 3.62 0.99
C ASP A 128 22.70 2.96 1.83
N GLU A 129 21.47 3.49 1.73
CA GLU A 129 20.29 2.94 2.41
C GLU A 129 19.58 1.87 1.58
N VAL A 130 19.91 1.76 0.28
CA VAL A 130 19.45 0.70 -0.61
C VAL A 130 20.65 -0.08 -1.12
N ALA A 131 20.76 -1.35 -0.76
CA ALA A 131 21.79 -2.22 -1.32
C ALA A 131 21.29 -2.86 -2.62
N ASP A 132 21.91 -2.50 -3.75
CA ASP A 132 21.75 -3.21 -5.01
C ASP A 132 22.54 -4.53 -4.95
N VAL A 133 21.84 -5.66 -4.91
CA VAL A 133 22.45 -6.99 -4.73
C VAL A 133 22.96 -7.52 -6.07
N THR A 134 24.27 -7.44 -6.28
CA THR A 134 24.95 -7.93 -7.50
C THR A 134 25.57 -9.30 -7.34
N GLU A 135 25.71 -9.80 -6.11
CA GLU A 135 26.34 -11.07 -5.79
C GLU A 135 25.68 -11.75 -4.58
N SER A 136 25.84 -13.08 -4.51
CA SER A 136 25.31 -13.87 -3.40
C SER A 136 25.98 -13.45 -2.10
N GLY A 137 25.22 -13.34 -1.00
CA GLY A 137 25.75 -12.80 0.25
C GLY A 137 24.74 -12.75 1.38
N THR A 138 25.21 -12.35 2.56
CA THR A 138 24.35 -12.06 3.71
C THR A 138 24.32 -10.56 3.97
N TYR A 139 23.11 -10.02 4.08
CA TYR A 139 22.85 -8.59 4.21
C TYR A 139 22.09 -8.32 5.51
N LYS A 140 22.47 -7.25 6.21
CA LYS A 140 21.76 -6.74 7.38
C LYS A 140 20.86 -5.58 6.97
N LEU A 141 19.63 -5.60 7.46
CA LEU A 141 18.63 -4.55 7.27
C LEU A 141 18.28 -3.93 8.60
N ARG A 142 18.25 -2.60 8.67
CA ARG A 142 17.60 -1.87 9.76
C ARG A 142 16.14 -1.53 9.38
N PRO A 143 15.26 -1.17 10.34
CA PRO A 143 13.89 -0.79 10.03
C PRO A 143 13.80 0.36 9.03
N LEU A 144 12.84 0.28 8.11
CA LEU A 144 12.62 1.26 7.03
C LEU A 144 12.48 2.70 7.55
N TYR A 145 11.74 2.86 8.65
CA TYR A 145 11.52 4.15 9.31
C TYR A 145 12.38 4.34 10.57
N GLY A 146 13.34 3.45 10.81
CA GLY A 146 14.24 3.53 11.96
C GLY A 146 15.28 4.64 11.82
N GLU A 147 15.85 5.04 12.95
CA GLU A 147 17.00 5.97 13.00
C GLU A 147 18.32 5.25 12.66
N GLY A 148 19.40 6.04 12.50
CA GLY A 148 20.75 5.54 12.22
C GLY A 148 21.08 5.42 10.73
N SER A 149 22.32 5.04 10.44
CA SER A 149 22.82 4.79 9.09
C SER A 149 22.79 3.30 8.75
N GLY A 150 22.93 2.98 7.46
CA GLY A 150 22.99 1.60 6.95
C GLY A 150 21.77 1.21 6.13
N VAL A 151 21.84 0.00 5.58
CA VAL A 151 20.88 -0.52 4.60
C VAL A 151 19.50 -0.73 5.22
N ARG A 152 18.47 -0.19 4.58
CA ARG A 152 17.04 -0.34 4.95
C ARG A 152 16.28 -1.23 3.98
N ALA A 153 16.74 -1.30 2.73
CA ALA A 153 16.16 -2.17 1.72
C ALA A 153 17.22 -2.85 0.85
N LEU A 154 16.93 -4.08 0.42
CA LEU A 154 17.69 -4.76 -0.62
C LEU A 154 16.93 -4.65 -1.94
N ARG A 155 17.66 -4.43 -3.03
CA ARG A 155 17.13 -4.57 -4.38
C ARG A 155 17.82 -5.73 -5.06
N ILE A 156 17.07 -6.81 -5.25
CA ILE A 156 17.58 -8.09 -5.74
C ILE A 156 17.09 -8.29 -7.17
N PRO A 157 17.98 -8.52 -8.15
CA PRO A 157 17.57 -8.75 -9.52
C PRO A 157 16.78 -10.07 -9.63
N LEU A 158 15.67 -10.02 -10.36
CA LEU A 158 14.86 -11.19 -10.72
C LEU A 158 14.76 -11.30 -12.25
N GLY A 159 15.86 -11.01 -12.95
CA GLY A 159 16.01 -11.10 -14.41
C GLY A 159 15.44 -9.91 -15.19
N GLY A 160 16.13 -9.49 -16.25
CA GLY A 160 15.71 -8.32 -17.05
C GLY A 160 15.57 -7.06 -16.18
N LYS A 161 14.39 -6.43 -16.21
CA LYS A 161 14.03 -5.25 -15.40
C LYS A 161 13.23 -5.59 -14.15
N ASP A 162 13.07 -6.88 -13.88
CA ASP A 162 12.28 -7.35 -12.76
C ASP A 162 13.17 -7.49 -11.52
N LYS A 163 12.61 -7.15 -10.36
CA LYS A 163 13.31 -7.11 -9.08
C LYS A 163 12.44 -7.64 -7.94
N ILE A 164 13.10 -8.03 -6.87
CA ILE A 164 12.53 -8.17 -5.53
C ILE A 164 13.11 -7.05 -4.68
N VAL A 165 12.26 -6.26 -4.03
CA VAL A 165 12.69 -5.30 -3.01
C VAL A 165 12.35 -5.87 -1.65
N VAL A 166 13.36 -6.07 -0.80
CA VAL A 166 13.18 -6.60 0.56
C VAL A 166 13.35 -5.46 1.55
N GLU A 167 12.41 -5.31 2.48
CA GLU A 167 12.44 -4.30 3.54
C GLU A 167 12.27 -4.94 4.91
N MET A 168 12.79 -4.30 5.95
CA MET A 168 12.44 -4.61 7.33
C MET A 168 11.53 -3.52 7.87
N ARG A 169 10.39 -3.90 8.44
CA ARG A 169 9.43 -2.98 9.07
C ARG A 169 9.39 -3.21 10.58
N ALA A 170 9.28 -2.13 11.32
CA ALA A 170 9.08 -2.13 12.77
C ALA A 170 8.55 -0.75 13.17
N LYS A 171 7.80 -0.70 14.29
CA LYS A 171 7.26 0.55 14.82
C LYS A 171 8.35 1.64 14.91
N ALA A 172 8.08 2.79 14.30
CA ALA A 172 8.93 3.96 14.36
C ALA A 172 8.06 5.23 14.47
N GLY A 173 8.17 5.93 15.60
CA GLY A 173 7.29 7.07 15.90
C GLY A 173 5.81 6.67 15.83
N SER A 174 5.05 7.34 14.96
CA SER A 174 3.63 7.08 14.67
C SER A 174 3.38 6.05 13.56
N LEU A 175 4.44 5.55 12.92
CA LEU A 175 4.34 4.60 11.81
C LEU A 175 4.57 3.16 12.30
N ASP A 176 4.02 2.21 11.56
CA ASP A 176 4.26 0.77 11.67
C ASP A 176 3.90 0.17 13.04
N GLY A 177 2.96 0.80 13.75
CA GLY A 177 2.48 0.29 15.04
C GLY A 177 1.90 -1.14 14.95
N ALA A 178 1.38 -1.52 13.78
CA ALA A 178 0.80 -2.84 13.49
C ALA A 178 1.57 -3.62 12.41
N ILE A 179 2.71 -3.10 11.92
CA ILE A 179 3.50 -3.72 10.84
C ILE A 179 4.88 -4.04 11.39
N GLN A 180 5.31 -5.29 11.25
CA GLN A 180 6.61 -5.74 11.74
C GLN A 180 7.19 -6.87 10.89
N GLY A 181 8.51 -6.99 10.92
CA GLY A 181 9.24 -8.06 10.26
C GLY A 181 9.66 -7.74 8.83
N VAL A 182 10.22 -8.75 8.17
CA VAL A 182 10.71 -8.62 6.79
C VAL A 182 9.56 -8.78 5.82
N HIS A 183 9.43 -7.85 4.88
CA HIS A 183 8.49 -7.91 3.78
C HIS A 183 9.26 -7.89 2.46
N ALA A 184 8.71 -8.54 1.44
CA ALA A 184 9.30 -8.58 0.10
C ALA A 184 8.28 -8.08 -0.91
N HIS A 185 8.73 -7.30 -1.89
CA HIS A 185 7.88 -6.70 -2.90
C HIS A 185 8.39 -7.08 -4.29
N ARG A 186 7.46 -7.49 -5.15
CA ARG A 186 7.71 -7.68 -6.57
C ARG A 186 7.69 -6.31 -7.25
N VAL A 187 8.77 -5.97 -7.96
CA VAL A 187 8.82 -4.82 -8.87
C VAL A 187 9.03 -5.36 -10.27
N SER A 188 8.09 -5.11 -11.16
CA SER A 188 8.14 -5.60 -12.55
C SER A 188 8.48 -4.46 -13.48
N ALA A 189 9.33 -4.72 -14.49
CA ALA A 189 9.70 -3.74 -15.50
C ALA A 189 10.25 -2.40 -14.96
N ASP A 190 10.97 -2.42 -13.83
CA ASP A 190 11.44 -1.23 -13.10
C ASP A 190 10.34 -0.26 -12.62
N ASP A 191 9.08 -0.69 -12.60
CA ASP A 191 7.95 0.14 -12.18
C ASP A 191 7.71 0.02 -10.66
N TYR A 192 8.36 0.88 -9.90
CA TYR A 192 8.20 0.98 -8.46
C TYR A 192 6.84 1.52 -8.01
N THR A 193 6.09 2.19 -8.89
CA THR A 193 4.76 2.75 -8.57
C THR A 193 3.68 1.68 -8.47
N ARG A 194 3.98 0.47 -8.99
CA ARG A 194 3.08 -0.67 -9.10
C ARG A 194 3.65 -1.92 -8.47
N SER A 195 4.50 -1.76 -7.45
CA SER A 195 4.99 -2.92 -6.72
C SER A 195 3.83 -3.67 -6.05
N ALA A 196 4.05 -4.96 -5.78
CA ALA A 196 3.09 -5.78 -5.05
C ALA A 196 3.79 -6.53 -3.92
N LEU A 197 3.14 -6.64 -2.76
CA LEU A 197 3.63 -7.46 -1.66
C LEU A 197 3.69 -8.92 -2.10
N ILE A 198 4.84 -9.56 -1.92
CA ILE A 198 4.98 -11.02 -2.03
C ILE A 198 4.57 -11.60 -0.68
N ASP A 199 3.51 -12.39 -0.69
CA ASP A 199 2.98 -13.00 0.51
C ASP A 199 3.25 -14.52 0.51
N PRO A 200 4.16 -15.02 1.38
CA PRO A 200 4.57 -16.43 1.39
C PRO A 200 3.75 -17.34 2.32
N THR A 201 2.78 -16.82 3.08
CA THR A 201 1.86 -17.62 3.91
C THR A 201 1.34 -18.87 3.15
N PRO A 202 1.50 -20.07 3.73
CA PRO A 202 0.85 -21.27 3.23
C PRO A 202 -0.66 -21.24 3.46
N GLY A 203 -1.44 -21.67 2.46
CA GLY A 203 -2.90 -21.79 2.57
C GLY A 203 -3.63 -20.47 2.81
N ASP A 204 -4.78 -20.53 3.50
CA ASP A 204 -5.69 -19.38 3.71
C ASP A 204 -5.36 -18.56 4.97
N GLY A 205 -4.08 -18.47 5.38
CA GLY A 205 -3.72 -17.77 6.61
C GLY A 205 -4.16 -16.29 6.59
N LYS A 206 -4.91 -15.87 7.62
CA LYS A 206 -5.53 -14.51 7.70
C LYS A 206 -4.93 -13.60 8.78
N ALA A 207 -3.82 -13.97 9.43
CA ALA A 207 -3.25 -13.14 10.49
C ALA A 207 -2.65 -11.84 9.92
N PRO A 208 -2.72 -10.69 10.62
CA PRO A 208 -2.22 -9.41 10.12
C PRO A 208 -0.72 -9.35 9.78
N ASP A 209 0.08 -10.28 10.31
CA ASP A 209 1.52 -10.46 10.06
C ASP A 209 1.84 -11.79 9.38
N ALA A 210 0.82 -12.52 8.91
CA ALA A 210 1.00 -13.80 8.23
C ALA A 210 1.89 -13.68 7.00
N ASP A 211 1.90 -12.49 6.41
CA ASP A 211 2.54 -12.13 5.15
C ASP A 211 3.96 -11.58 5.28
N ALA A 212 4.45 -11.42 6.51
CA ALA A 212 5.87 -11.22 6.74
C ALA A 212 6.64 -12.49 6.38
N VAL A 213 7.78 -12.34 5.70
CA VAL A 213 8.72 -13.43 5.42
C VAL A 213 9.40 -13.82 6.73
N LYS A 214 8.90 -14.88 7.37
CA LYS A 214 9.36 -15.34 8.69
C LYS A 214 10.81 -15.80 8.62
N ALA A 215 11.52 -15.70 9.75
CA ALA A 215 12.86 -16.28 9.86
C ALA A 215 12.81 -17.79 9.57
N GLY A 216 13.73 -18.26 8.73
CA GLY A 216 13.76 -19.62 8.20
C GLY A 216 13.03 -19.79 6.87
N THR A 217 12.11 -18.90 6.49
CA THR A 217 11.41 -18.93 5.20
C THR A 217 12.34 -18.47 4.07
N GLU A 218 12.24 -19.15 2.94
CA GLU A 218 12.97 -18.84 1.71
C GLU A 218 11.98 -18.52 0.59
N LEU A 219 12.21 -17.41 -0.10
CA LEU A 219 11.57 -17.09 -1.36
C LEU A 219 12.46 -17.59 -2.50
N THR A 220 11.89 -18.33 -3.44
CA THR A 220 12.65 -18.98 -4.51
C THR A 220 12.04 -18.70 -5.87
N ASP A 221 12.88 -18.31 -6.82
CA ASP A 221 12.57 -18.37 -8.25
C ASP A 221 13.55 -19.34 -8.91
N THR A 222 13.11 -20.58 -9.12
CA THR A 222 13.97 -21.64 -9.67
C THR A 222 14.35 -21.37 -11.13
N ALA A 223 13.43 -20.81 -11.93
CA ALA A 223 13.66 -20.52 -13.33
C ALA A 223 14.75 -19.45 -13.52
N ARG A 224 14.74 -18.45 -12.65
CA ARG A 224 15.69 -17.33 -12.67
C ARG A 224 16.88 -17.53 -11.72
N LYS A 225 16.89 -18.66 -11.01
CA LYS A 225 17.93 -19.11 -10.08
C LYS A 225 18.24 -18.09 -8.97
N VAL A 226 17.17 -17.53 -8.38
CA VAL A 226 17.25 -16.57 -7.27
C VAL A 226 16.65 -17.19 -6.01
N ARG A 227 17.33 -17.02 -4.88
CA ARG A 227 16.84 -17.38 -3.55
C ARG A 227 17.05 -16.23 -2.57
N VAL A 228 16.05 -15.98 -1.74
CA VAL A 228 16.07 -14.96 -0.70
C VAL A 228 15.57 -15.57 0.60
N LYS A 229 16.46 -15.75 1.57
CA LYS A 229 16.13 -16.37 2.85
C LYS A 229 16.25 -15.36 3.98
N VAL A 230 15.18 -15.23 4.78
CA VAL A 230 15.26 -14.47 6.03
C VAL A 230 15.93 -15.36 7.07
N VAL A 231 17.17 -15.03 7.43
CA VAL A 231 17.96 -15.78 8.42
C VAL A 231 17.49 -15.44 9.82
N ALA A 232 17.29 -14.14 10.10
CA ALA A 232 16.82 -13.63 11.37
C ALA A 232 15.98 -12.36 11.16
N SER A 233 14.99 -12.13 12.01
CA SER A 233 14.18 -10.91 12.00
C SER A 233 13.89 -10.49 13.44
N GLY A 234 14.36 -9.32 13.83
CA GLY A 234 14.11 -8.69 15.13
C GLY A 234 13.24 -7.44 15.01
N ARG A 235 13.38 -6.52 15.97
CA ARG A 235 12.73 -5.19 15.95
C ARG A 235 13.64 -4.08 15.46
N THR A 236 14.95 -4.30 15.48
CA THR A 236 15.98 -3.30 15.17
C THR A 236 16.91 -3.74 14.05
N GLU A 237 16.94 -5.04 13.73
CA GLU A 237 17.72 -5.59 12.63
C GLU A 237 17.05 -6.86 12.08
N ALA A 238 17.21 -7.10 10.79
CA ALA A 238 16.98 -8.38 10.13
C ALA A 238 18.23 -8.79 9.34
N THR A 239 18.43 -10.09 9.19
CA THR A 239 19.51 -10.68 8.38
C THR A 239 18.89 -11.48 7.24
N VAL A 240 19.28 -11.17 6.01
CA VAL A 240 18.76 -11.78 4.78
C VAL A 240 19.91 -12.37 3.98
N ALA A 241 19.84 -13.66 3.67
CA ALA A 241 20.77 -14.32 2.77
C ALA A 241 20.20 -14.35 1.35
N VAL A 242 20.99 -13.93 0.36
CA VAL A 242 20.60 -13.90 -1.04
C VAL A 242 21.52 -14.81 -1.83
N GLY A 243 20.94 -15.68 -2.66
CA GLY A 243 21.63 -16.54 -3.61
C GLY A 243 21.24 -16.18 -5.04
N LEU A 244 22.22 -15.83 -5.87
CA LEU A 244 22.06 -15.55 -7.30
C LEU A 244 22.73 -16.65 -8.15
N GLY A 245 22.25 -16.82 -9.39
CA GLY A 245 22.83 -17.78 -10.35
C GLY A 245 22.69 -19.25 -9.95
N GLY A 246 21.87 -19.55 -8.94
CA GLY A 246 21.66 -20.91 -8.40
C GLY A 246 22.60 -21.26 -7.26
N GLY A 247 23.46 -20.32 -6.81
CA GLY A 247 24.26 -20.46 -5.60
C GLY A 247 23.38 -20.44 -4.34
N ALA A 248 23.74 -21.24 -3.31
CA ALA A 248 22.96 -21.35 -2.07
C ALA A 248 22.71 -19.97 -1.45
N ALA A 249 21.52 -19.76 -0.86
CA ALA A 249 21.32 -18.63 0.06
C ALA A 249 22.03 -18.99 1.38
N GLY A 250 23.35 -18.84 1.40
CA GLY A 250 24.24 -19.31 2.47
C GLY A 250 25.45 -18.39 2.61
N PRO A 251 26.24 -18.50 3.70
CA PRO A 251 27.03 -17.41 4.25
C PRO A 251 28.27 -17.12 3.41
N ALA A 252 28.09 -16.48 2.25
CA ALA A 252 29.13 -15.70 1.63
C ALA A 252 29.27 -14.38 2.42
N ALA A 253 30.52 -13.90 2.52
CA ALA A 253 30.94 -12.74 3.30
C ALA A 253 29.95 -11.58 3.16
N VAL A 254 29.76 -10.82 4.25
CA VAL A 254 29.02 -9.55 4.21
C VAL A 254 29.67 -8.69 3.12
N PRO A 255 28.99 -8.38 2.01
CA PRO A 255 29.54 -7.50 1.00
C PRO A 255 29.72 -6.12 1.65
N ASP A 256 30.91 -5.53 1.52
CA ASP A 256 31.19 -4.21 2.05
C ASP A 256 30.38 -3.17 1.26
N PRO A 257 29.42 -2.44 1.88
CA PRO A 257 28.63 -1.44 1.17
C PRO A 257 29.48 -0.29 0.61
N ALA A 258 30.76 -0.17 1.00
CA ALA A 258 31.66 0.88 0.54
C ALA A 258 32.14 0.77 -0.93
N ASN A 259 31.83 -0.33 -1.65
CA ASN A 259 32.33 -0.55 -3.02
C ASN A 259 31.28 -0.39 -4.13
N ALA A 260 30.11 0.20 -3.84
CA ALA A 260 29.20 0.63 -4.90
C ALA A 260 29.78 1.86 -5.64
N PRO A 261 29.77 1.91 -7.00
CA PRO A 261 30.22 3.08 -7.71
C PRO A 261 29.33 4.29 -7.36
N ALA A 262 29.97 5.38 -6.89
CA ALA A 262 29.29 6.60 -6.50
C ALA A 262 28.44 7.16 -7.66
N PRO A 263 27.13 7.40 -7.46
CA PRO A 263 26.35 8.16 -8.43
C PRO A 263 26.76 9.64 -8.41
N ALA A 264 26.75 10.25 -9.60
CA ALA A 264 27.07 11.66 -9.81
C ALA A 264 26.20 12.56 -8.89
N SER A 265 26.86 13.54 -8.28
CA SER A 265 26.31 14.47 -7.30
C SER A 265 24.97 15.07 -7.71
N ALA A 266 23.93 14.86 -6.88
CA ALA A 266 22.65 15.54 -7.03
C ALA A 266 22.79 17.02 -6.61
N PRO A 267 22.11 17.97 -7.28
CA PRO A 267 22.13 19.37 -6.92
C PRO A 267 21.36 19.65 -5.62
N GLU A 268 21.88 20.60 -4.85
CA GLU A 268 21.35 21.08 -3.57
C GLU A 268 19.91 21.61 -3.69
N VAL A 269 19.02 21.16 -2.80
CA VAL A 269 17.65 21.67 -2.67
C VAL A 269 17.67 22.97 -1.85
N PRO A 270 17.06 24.07 -2.32
CA PRO A 270 16.97 25.31 -1.53
C PRO A 270 16.08 25.14 -0.30
N LYS A 271 16.56 25.63 0.86
CA LYS A 271 15.76 25.73 2.09
C LYS A 271 14.74 26.86 1.98
N THR A 272 13.45 26.57 2.12
CA THR A 272 12.40 27.58 2.31
C THR A 272 12.02 27.70 3.80
N PRO A 273 11.71 28.91 4.33
CA PRO A 273 11.46 29.12 5.75
C PRO A 273 9.97 28.97 6.13
N GLY A 274 9.73 28.27 7.25
CA GLY A 274 8.70 28.56 8.27
C GLY A 274 7.22 28.58 7.85
N GLY A 275 6.52 27.46 8.01
CA GLY A 275 5.05 27.40 8.10
C GLY A 275 4.56 27.43 9.57
N PRO A 276 3.37 28.00 9.87
CA PRO A 276 2.89 28.19 11.23
C PRO A 276 2.34 26.91 11.88
N ALA A 277 2.22 26.99 13.21
CA ALA A 277 2.02 25.91 14.17
C ALA A 277 0.77 25.02 13.99
N ALA A 278 0.94 23.78 14.45
CA ALA A 278 0.00 22.66 14.40
C ALA A 278 -1.38 22.96 15.02
N ALA A 279 -2.44 22.55 14.32
CA ALA A 279 -3.78 22.44 14.87
C ALA A 279 -3.98 21.09 15.59
N ALA A 280 -4.78 21.12 16.66
CA ALA A 280 -5.06 20.02 17.59
C ALA A 280 -5.77 18.80 16.94
N PRO A 281 -5.65 17.59 17.53
CA PRO A 281 -6.08 16.35 16.87
C PRO A 281 -7.60 16.19 16.82
N ALA A 282 -8.12 15.87 15.63
CA ALA A 282 -9.49 15.40 15.45
C ALA A 282 -9.62 13.92 15.87
N LYS A 283 -10.75 13.59 16.48
CA LYS A 283 -11.05 12.27 17.04
C LYS A 283 -11.17 11.21 15.93
N THR A 284 -10.41 10.13 16.06
CA THR A 284 -10.49 8.92 15.24
C THR A 284 -11.77 8.15 15.55
N VAL A 285 -12.53 7.81 14.51
CA VAL A 285 -13.65 6.86 14.58
C VAL A 285 -13.30 5.71 13.65
N ALA A 286 -13.24 4.48 14.17
CA ALA A 286 -12.87 3.31 13.41
C ALA A 286 -13.94 2.96 12.37
N PHE A 287 -13.56 2.94 11.09
CA PHE A 287 -14.38 2.40 10.02
C PHE A 287 -13.96 0.96 9.71
N LYS A 288 -14.96 0.08 9.63
CA LYS A 288 -14.82 -1.29 9.13
C LYS A 288 -15.05 -1.24 7.61
N ALA A 289 -13.99 -1.43 6.83
CA ALA A 289 -14.09 -1.50 5.37
C ALA A 289 -14.89 -2.76 4.95
N PRO A 290 -15.87 -2.65 4.03
CA PRO A 290 -16.41 -3.81 3.33
C PRO A 290 -15.46 -4.27 2.22
N GLU A 291 -15.44 -5.57 1.98
CA GLU A 291 -14.63 -6.27 0.98
C GLU A 291 -15.05 -5.88 -0.45
N ALA A 292 -14.08 -5.54 -1.32
CA ALA A 292 -14.35 -5.10 -2.69
C ALA A 292 -14.51 -6.30 -3.65
N PRO A 293 -15.55 -6.33 -4.51
CA PRO A 293 -15.68 -7.33 -5.58
C PRO A 293 -14.78 -7.01 -6.79
N PRO A 294 -14.53 -7.97 -7.70
CA PRO A 294 -13.66 -7.78 -8.86
C PRO A 294 -14.26 -6.77 -9.88
N ALA A 295 -13.39 -5.93 -10.45
CA ALA A 295 -13.75 -4.88 -11.41
C ALA A 295 -14.26 -5.44 -12.76
N PRO A 296 -15.29 -4.85 -13.39
CA PRO A 296 -15.62 -5.10 -14.79
C PRO A 296 -14.75 -4.26 -15.75
N GLU A 297 -14.44 -4.85 -16.90
CA GLU A 297 -13.70 -4.21 -18.00
C GLU A 297 -14.51 -3.10 -18.71
N SER A 298 -13.89 -1.92 -18.81
CA SER A 298 -13.97 -0.90 -19.87
C SER A 298 -15.32 -0.24 -20.24
N GLY A 299 -15.28 1.09 -20.36
CA GLY A 299 -16.09 1.79 -21.35
C GLY A 299 -16.30 3.29 -21.14
N VAL A 300 -15.73 4.09 -22.05
CA VAL A 300 -16.08 5.47 -22.45
C VAL A 300 -15.23 6.62 -21.87
N ARG A 301 -14.36 7.15 -22.76
CA ARG A 301 -13.69 8.46 -22.70
C ARG A 301 -14.66 9.60 -23.02
N PRO A 302 -14.41 10.81 -22.48
CA PRO A 302 -14.27 11.97 -23.37
C PRO A 302 -13.00 12.79 -23.09
N GLY A 303 -12.52 13.47 -24.14
CA GLY A 303 -11.15 13.97 -24.25
C GLY A 303 -10.86 15.30 -23.56
N GLY A 304 -9.55 15.48 -23.30
CA GLY A 304 -8.91 16.69 -22.79
C GLY A 304 -7.71 16.33 -21.91
N GLY A 305 -6.53 16.11 -22.51
CA GLY A 305 -5.24 15.87 -21.84
C GLY A 305 -5.29 14.86 -20.67
N GLU A 306 -5.23 13.57 -20.97
CA GLU A 306 -5.50 12.45 -20.04
C GLU A 306 -4.72 12.54 -18.71
N GLN A 307 -5.34 13.14 -17.69
CA GLN A 307 -4.97 12.93 -16.29
C GLN A 307 -5.39 11.50 -15.93
N ARG A 308 -4.44 10.67 -15.47
CA ARG A 308 -4.76 9.33 -15.00
C ARG A 308 -5.38 9.45 -13.61
N LEU A 309 -6.70 9.37 -13.54
CA LEU A 309 -7.43 9.41 -12.28
C LEU A 309 -7.45 8.00 -11.64
N ALA A 310 -7.33 7.95 -10.32
CA ALA A 310 -7.55 6.74 -9.53
C ALA A 310 -8.60 7.05 -8.46
N GLU A 311 -9.67 6.26 -8.46
CA GLU A 311 -10.82 6.40 -7.55
C GLU A 311 -10.74 5.36 -6.45
N THR A 312 -11.17 5.74 -5.24
CA THR A 312 -11.42 4.79 -4.15
C THR A 312 -12.91 4.64 -3.88
N GLY A 313 -13.39 3.39 -3.91
CA GLY A 313 -14.73 2.97 -3.49
C GLY A 313 -15.91 3.59 -4.25
N GLY A 314 -16.55 2.81 -5.12
CA GLY A 314 -17.84 3.15 -5.73
C GLY A 314 -18.52 1.92 -6.33
N ASP A 315 -19.62 1.47 -5.71
CA ASP A 315 -20.85 1.13 -6.43
C ASP A 315 -21.99 0.76 -5.47
N ALA A 316 -23.11 1.47 -5.63
CA ALA A 316 -24.38 1.23 -4.96
C ALA A 316 -25.35 0.54 -5.92
N SER A 317 -25.18 -0.76 -6.18
CA SER A 317 -26.28 -1.63 -6.68
C SER A 317 -25.90 -3.10 -6.74
N THR A 318 -26.36 -3.90 -5.78
CA THR A 318 -27.09 -5.16 -6.02
C THR A 318 -27.57 -5.68 -4.66
N TRP A 319 -28.87 -5.68 -4.43
CA TRP A 319 -29.50 -6.53 -3.42
C TRP A 319 -29.50 -7.97 -3.92
N PRO A 320 -28.99 -8.97 -3.17
CA PRO A 320 -29.50 -10.32 -3.24
C PRO A 320 -30.55 -10.51 -2.15
N LEU A 321 -31.72 -10.98 -2.58
CA LEU A 321 -32.80 -11.51 -1.76
C LEU A 321 -32.26 -12.47 -0.69
N ALA A 322 -32.22 -12.02 0.56
CA ALA A 322 -32.24 -12.91 1.72
C ALA A 322 -33.70 -13.34 1.96
N VAL A 323 -34.24 -14.20 1.09
CA VAL A 323 -35.33 -15.10 1.49
C VAL A 323 -34.65 -16.26 2.22
N VAL A 324 -34.69 -16.21 3.55
CA VAL A 324 -34.80 -17.33 4.51
C VAL A 324 -34.45 -16.73 5.88
N GLY A 325 -35.44 -16.61 6.76
CA GLY A 325 -35.17 -16.18 8.14
C GLY A 325 -36.31 -15.53 8.93
N ALA A 326 -37.57 -15.65 8.51
CA ALA A 326 -38.72 -15.20 9.31
C ALA A 326 -39.72 -16.34 9.64
N ALA A 327 -39.23 -17.58 9.73
CA ALA A 327 -40.06 -18.75 10.09
C ALA A 327 -39.47 -19.60 11.22
N ALA A 328 -38.79 -18.99 12.19
CA ALA A 328 -38.24 -19.70 13.35
C ALA A 328 -38.45 -18.98 14.70
N LEU A 329 -39.57 -18.26 14.87
CA LEU A 329 -40.02 -17.77 16.18
C LEU A 329 -41.47 -18.10 16.52
N LEU A 330 -42.07 -19.10 15.87
CA LEU A 330 -43.38 -19.66 16.27
C LEU A 330 -43.39 -21.19 16.44
N GLY A 331 -42.21 -21.83 16.49
CA GLY A 331 -42.07 -23.28 16.71
C GLY A 331 -41.45 -23.69 18.06
N GLY A 332 -41.16 -22.75 18.96
CA GLY A 332 -40.45 -23.00 20.23
C GLY A 332 -41.33 -23.21 21.46
N ALA A 333 -42.64 -22.93 21.39
CA ALA A 333 -43.56 -23.03 22.53
C ALA A 333 -44.47 -24.28 22.51
N ALA A 334 -44.43 -25.11 21.45
CA ALA A 334 -45.32 -26.27 21.31
C ALA A 334 -44.68 -27.63 21.62
N VAL A 335 -43.36 -27.71 21.83
CA VAL A 335 -42.64 -28.99 22.10
C VAL A 335 -42.30 -29.19 23.58
N LEU A 336 -42.44 -28.15 24.43
CA LEU A 336 -42.27 -28.27 25.88
C LEU A 336 -43.58 -28.55 26.65
N ALA A 337 -44.74 -28.55 25.97
CA ALA A 337 -46.04 -28.84 26.58
C ALA A 337 -46.51 -30.31 26.42
N THR A 338 -45.87 -31.11 25.56
CA THR A 338 -46.25 -32.52 25.32
C THR A 338 -45.40 -33.56 26.05
N LEU A 339 -44.31 -33.15 26.71
CA LEU A 339 -43.45 -34.04 27.52
C LEU A 339 -43.73 -33.99 29.04
N ARG A 340 -44.70 -33.19 29.50
CA ARG A 340 -45.11 -33.11 30.91
C ARG A 340 -46.46 -33.79 31.24
N ARG A 341 -47.07 -34.53 30.31
CA ARG A 341 -48.35 -35.26 30.50
C ARG A 341 -48.28 -36.78 30.34
N ARG A 342 -47.10 -37.41 30.45
CA ARG A 342 -46.95 -38.88 30.46
C ARG A 342 -46.22 -39.47 31.68
N ARG A 343 -46.21 -38.76 32.82
CA ARG A 343 -45.92 -39.34 34.14
C ARG A 343 -46.82 -38.74 35.21
N ALA A 344 -48.04 -39.25 35.25
CA ALA A 344 -48.91 -39.47 36.42
C ALA A 344 -50.06 -40.36 35.94
#